data_AF-A0A0V0TC48-F1
#
_entry.id   AF-A0A0V0TC48-F1
#
_cell.length_a   1.000
_cell.length_b   1.000
_cell.length_c   1.000
_cell.angle_alpha   90.00
_cell.angle_beta   90.00
_cell.angle_gamma   90.00
#
_symmetry.space_group_name_H-M   'P 1'
#
loop_
_entity.id
_entity.type
_entity.pdbx_description
1 polymer ?
#
loop_
_entity_poly.entity_id
_entity_poly.type
_entity_poly.pdbx_seq_one_letter_code
_entity_poly.pdbx_strand_id
1 'polypeptide(L)'
;MTSTYSCQRMTERWPLVIFYNIIDVSAYNAYVLWTEKHPTWNARRLHKRRLFVEELGKALVQLEMMRRKTLPRTAAAKSAVERLRKDAEQPSTSGITDTDAGGKKRARCQLCVSSDNKTSSQYYRTTNCASPMGQYDPEDNGRISLP
;
A
#
# COMPACT_ATOMS: atom_id res chain seq x y z
N MET A 1 25.80 6.95 19.39
CA MET A 1 25.99 6.08 18.20
C MET A 1 24.69 5.54 17.59
N THR A 2 23.65 5.20 18.37
CA THR A 2 22.35 4.75 17.83
C THR A 2 21.51 5.86 17.18
N SER A 3 21.65 7.11 17.62
CA SER A 3 20.85 8.27 17.17
C SER A 3 20.75 8.46 15.64
N THR A 4 21.82 8.22 14.87
CA THR A 4 21.83 8.50 13.41
C THR A 4 20.87 7.63 12.58
N TYR A 5 20.51 6.45 13.07
CA TYR A 5 19.58 5.52 12.39
C TYR A 5 18.51 5.03 13.36
N SER A 6 18.09 5.89 14.28
CA SER A 6 17.08 5.54 15.27
C SER A 6 15.68 5.46 14.65
N CYS A 7 14.91 4.46 15.06
CA CYS A 7 13.50 4.30 14.71
C CYS A 7 12.55 5.00 15.71
N GLN A 8 13.09 5.74 16.68
CA GLN A 8 12.29 6.45 17.67
C GLN A 8 11.30 7.43 17.02
N ARG A 9 10.09 7.45 17.58
CA ARG A 9 9.03 8.38 17.19
C ARG A 9 8.47 9.04 18.43
N MET A 10 7.97 10.26 18.26
CA MET A 10 7.27 10.97 19.31
C MET A 10 6.04 10.16 19.74
N THR A 11 5.98 9.80 21.03
CA THR A 11 4.91 8.98 21.60
C THR A 11 4.78 9.27 23.09
N GLU A 12 3.55 9.25 23.58
CA GLU A 12 3.23 9.39 25.02
C GLU A 12 3.20 8.03 25.74
N ARG A 13 3.43 6.92 25.02
CA ARG A 13 3.34 5.56 25.57
C ARG A 13 4.74 5.03 25.84
N TRP A 14 5.14 4.98 27.11
CA TRP A 14 6.47 4.50 27.52
C TRP A 14 6.84 3.09 26.99
N PRO A 15 5.93 2.11 26.82
CA PRO A 15 6.33 0.80 26.31
C PRO A 15 6.83 0.86 24.87
N LEU A 16 6.29 1.78 24.05
CA LEU A 16 6.75 1.99 22.68
C LEU A 16 8.18 2.55 22.64
N VAL A 17 8.55 3.40 23.61
CA VAL A 17 9.92 3.92 23.72
C VAL A 17 10.92 2.78 23.94
N ILE A 18 10.59 1.83 24.83
CA ILE A 18 11.43 0.65 25.06
C ILE A 18 11.49 -0.20 23.80
N PHE A 19 10.36 -0.43 23.13
CA PHE A 19 10.33 -1.20 21.90
C PHE A 19 11.22 -0.59 20.80
N TYR A 20 11.19 0.72 20.61
CA TYR A 20 12.09 1.40 19.66
C TYR A 20 13.56 1.24 20.04
N ASN A 21 13.89 1.34 21.34
CA ASN A 21 15.25 1.10 21.81
C ASN A 21 15.71 -0.34 21.55
N ILE A 22 14.84 -1.33 21.75
CA ILE A 22 15.12 -2.74 21.44
C ILE A 22 15.45 -2.89 19.96
N ILE A 23 14.65 -2.30 19.07
CA ILE A 23 14.90 -2.35 17.62
C ILE A 23 16.26 -1.71 17.27
N ASP A 24 16.53 -0.51 17.78
CA ASP A 24 17.74 0.24 17.45
C ASP A 24 19.02 -0.50 17.89
N VAL A 25 19.00 -1.05 19.11
CA VAL A 25 20.12 -1.83 19.66
C VAL A 25 20.29 -3.14 18.89
N SER A 26 19.19 -3.87 18.63
CA SER A 26 19.23 -5.14 17.92
C SER A 26 19.76 -4.99 16.49
N ALA A 27 19.30 -3.97 15.77
CA ALA A 27 19.76 -3.70 14.41
C ALA A 27 21.26 -3.34 14.37
N TYR A 28 21.75 -2.58 15.36
CA TYR A 28 23.17 -2.26 15.46
C TYR A 28 24.02 -3.49 15.81
N ASN A 29 23.57 -4.33 16.74
CA ASN A 29 24.27 -5.56 17.10
C ASN A 29 24.34 -6.53 15.91
N ALA A 30 23.24 -6.68 15.18
CA ALA A 30 23.19 -7.48 13.97
C ALA A 30 24.16 -6.95 12.89
N TYR A 31 24.26 -5.62 12.74
CA TYR A 31 25.22 -4.99 11.83
C TYR A 31 26.67 -5.33 12.18
N VAL A 32 27.05 -5.20 13.46
CA VAL A 32 28.41 -5.51 13.91
C VAL A 32 28.77 -6.97 13.62
N LEU A 33 27.89 -7.90 14.02
CA LEU A 33 28.08 -9.33 13.76
C LEU A 33 28.16 -9.65 12.26
N TRP A 34 27.33 -8.99 11.44
CA TRP A 34 27.33 -9.20 10.00
C TRP A 34 28.64 -8.74 9.36
N THR A 35 29.13 -7.54 9.73
CA THR A 35 30.37 -6.99 9.18
C THR A 35 31.60 -7.76 9.61
N GLU A 36 31.58 -8.35 10.81
CA GLU A 36 32.65 -9.22 11.29
C GLU A 36 32.70 -10.53 10.48
N LYS A 37 31.53 -11.14 10.27
CA LYS A 37 31.42 -12.39 9.49
C LYS A 37 31.68 -12.18 8.00
N HIS A 38 31.37 -11.01 7.45
CA HIS A 38 31.47 -10.70 6.02
C HIS A 38 32.28 -9.41 5.78
N PRO A 39 33.61 -9.44 5.99
CA PRO A 39 34.46 -8.23 5.91
C PRO A 39 34.52 -7.64 4.50
N THR A 40 34.31 -8.47 3.46
CA THR A 40 34.30 -8.07 2.05
C THR A 40 32.96 -7.45 1.61
N TRP A 41 31.88 -7.62 2.40
CA TRP A 41 30.57 -7.06 2.08
C TRP A 41 30.63 -5.52 2.06
N ASN A 42 30.26 -4.94 0.93
CA ASN A 42 30.32 -3.49 0.69
C ASN A 42 31.68 -2.86 1.02
N ALA A 43 32.80 -3.57 0.85
CA ALA A 43 34.15 -3.14 1.28
C ALA A 43 34.54 -1.72 0.83
N ARG A 44 34.16 -1.31 -0.38
CA ARG A 44 34.48 0.00 -0.97
C ARG A 44 33.50 1.12 -0.59
N ARG A 45 32.44 0.84 0.18
CA ARG A 45 31.42 1.82 0.57
C ARG A 45 31.72 2.37 1.96
N LEU A 46 31.63 3.69 2.12
CA LEU A 46 31.81 4.36 3.41
C LEU A 46 30.55 4.28 4.30
N HIS A 47 29.37 4.22 3.70
CA HIS A 47 28.07 4.25 4.40
C HIS A 47 27.49 2.84 4.65
N LYS A 48 28.33 1.88 5.06
CA LYS A 48 27.96 0.46 5.22
C LYS A 48 26.76 0.24 6.14
N ARG A 49 26.71 0.97 7.26
CA ARG A 49 25.59 0.89 8.22
C ARG A 49 24.25 1.28 7.59
N ARG A 50 24.22 2.30 6.72
CA ARG A 50 23.00 2.70 6.00
C ARG A 50 22.51 1.58 5.09
N LEU A 51 23.43 0.99 4.32
CA LEU A 51 23.12 -0.11 3.40
C LEU A 51 22.59 -1.31 4.16
N PHE A 52 23.19 -1.63 5.31
CA PHE A 52 22.75 -2.74 6.14
C PHE A 52 21.32 -2.56 6.62
N VAL A 53 20.99 -1.39 7.18
CA VAL A 53 19.63 -1.11 7.68
C VAL A 53 18.61 -1.08 6.53
N GLU A 54 19.01 -0.60 5.34
CA GLU A 54 18.17 -0.60 4.15
C GLU A 54 17.87 -2.04 3.66
N GLU A 55 18.90 -2.89 3.55
CA GLU A 55 18.76 -4.30 3.19
C GLU A 55 17.96 -5.08 4.23
N LEU A 56 18.23 -4.84 5.52
CA LEU A 56 17.49 -5.44 6.64
C LEU A 56 16.00 -5.08 6.57
N GLY A 57 15.67 -3.80 6.38
CA GLY A 57 14.30 -3.34 6.27
C GLY A 57 13.57 -3.97 5.08
N LYS A 58 14.22 -4.06 3.92
CA LYS A 58 13.67 -4.74 2.74
C LYS A 58 13.42 -6.21 3.02
N ALA A 59 14.38 -6.93 3.60
CA ALA A 59 14.27 -8.35 3.89
C ALA A 59 13.12 -8.67 4.88
N LEU A 60 12.98 -7.86 5.93
CA LEU A 60 11.91 -8.02 6.92
C LEU A 60 10.51 -7.83 6.31
N VAL A 61 10.37 -6.86 5.41
CA VAL A 61 9.07 -6.48 4.84
C VAL A 61 8.73 -7.29 3.59
N GLN A 62 9.72 -7.88 2.91
CA GLN A 62 9.55 -8.60 1.65
C GLN A 62 8.52 -9.73 1.73
N LEU A 63 8.62 -10.61 2.74
CA LEU A 63 7.68 -11.73 2.90
C LEU A 63 6.24 -11.24 3.11
N GLU A 64 6.09 -10.19 3.91
CA GLU A 64 4.77 -9.62 4.18
C GLU A 64 4.18 -8.93 2.95
N MET A 65 5.01 -8.21 2.17
CA MET A 65 4.59 -7.62 0.89
C MET A 65 4.15 -8.68 -0.12
N MET A 66 4.82 -9.83 -0.16
CA MET A 66 4.42 -10.93 -1.03
C MET A 66 3.06 -11.51 -0.61
N ARG A 67 2.85 -11.76 0.69
CA ARG A 67 1.61 -12.32 1.25
C ARG A 67 0.39 -11.40 1.16
N ARG A 68 0.62 -10.09 1.03
CA ARG A 68 -0.44 -9.07 1.06
C ARG A 68 -1.46 -9.21 -0.08
N LYS A 69 -2.65 -9.74 0.18
CA LYS A 69 -3.69 -9.92 -0.87
C LYS A 69 -4.12 -8.60 -1.55
N THR A 70 -4.21 -7.52 -0.79
CA THR A 70 -4.69 -6.21 -1.28
C THR A 70 -3.54 -5.30 -1.66
N LEU A 71 -3.54 -4.83 -2.91
CA LEU A 71 -2.52 -3.90 -3.39
C LEU A 71 -2.64 -2.52 -2.71
N PRO A 72 -1.51 -1.83 -2.48
CA PRO A 72 -1.51 -0.45 -2.01
C PRO A 72 -2.30 0.49 -2.94
N ARG A 73 -2.89 1.54 -2.35
CA ARG A 73 -3.73 2.50 -3.11
C ARG A 73 -2.93 3.40 -4.04
N THR A 74 -1.68 3.71 -3.69
CA THR A 74 -0.83 4.60 -4.49
C THR A 74 -0.16 3.82 -5.63
N ALA A 75 -0.10 4.42 -6.82
CA ALA A 75 0.46 3.77 -8.00
C ALA A 75 1.91 3.31 -7.80
N ALA A 76 2.74 4.14 -7.16
CA ALA A 76 4.13 3.82 -6.86
C ALA A 76 4.28 2.58 -5.96
N ALA A 77 3.52 2.52 -4.86
CA ALA A 77 3.59 1.37 -3.95
C ALA A 77 2.98 0.11 -4.56
N LYS A 78 1.93 0.25 -5.38
CA LYS A 78 1.36 -0.85 -6.15
C LYS A 78 2.39 -1.45 -7.12
N SER A 79 3.05 -0.60 -7.89
CA SER A 79 4.11 -1.02 -8.82
C SER A 79 5.27 -1.71 -8.08
N ALA A 80 5.68 -1.19 -6.93
CA ALA A 80 6.73 -1.80 -6.11
C ALA A 80 6.36 -3.23 -5.65
N VAL A 81 5.12 -3.43 -5.17
CA VAL A 81 4.64 -4.77 -4.77
C VAL A 81 4.56 -5.72 -5.97
N GLU A 82 4.07 -5.26 -7.12
CA GLU A 82 3.97 -6.08 -8.33
C GLU A 82 5.35 -6.51 -8.84
N ARG A 83 6.33 -5.61 -8.84
CA ARG A 83 7.72 -5.94 -9.20
C ARG A 83 8.31 -6.99 -8.26
N LEU A 84 8.15 -6.79 -6.95
CA LEU A 84 8.66 -7.72 -5.94
C LEU A 84 8.11 -9.15 -6.11
N ARG A 85 6.85 -9.28 -6.53
CA ARG A 85 6.24 -10.60 -6.84
C ARG A 85 6.82 -11.23 -8.09
N LYS A 86 6.94 -10.46 -9.16
CA LYS A 86 7.55 -10.94 -10.42
C LYS A 86 8.99 -11.39 -10.23
N ASP A 87 9.77 -10.63 -9.45
CA ASP A 87 11.16 -10.96 -9.14
C ASP A 87 11.28 -12.27 -8.33
N ALA A 88 10.23 -12.66 -7.59
CA ALA A 88 10.18 -13.94 -6.86
C ALA A 88 9.62 -15.10 -7.69
N GLU A 89 8.89 -14.81 -8.78
CA GLU A 89 8.33 -15.79 -9.71
C GLU A 89 9.31 -16.18 -10.84
N GLN A 90 10.49 -15.55 -10.94
CA GLN A 90 11.53 -15.95 -11.91
C GLN A 90 12.63 -16.82 -11.29
N PRO A 91 12.66 -18.13 -11.59
CA PRO A 91 13.86 -18.94 -11.67
C PRO A 91 14.51 -18.84 -13.07
N SER A 92 15.82 -19.06 -13.11
CA SER A 92 16.70 -19.10 -14.28
C SER A 92 16.19 -19.93 -15.49
N THR A 93 16.29 -19.35 -16.69
CA THR A 93 16.43 -19.96 -18.04
C THR A 93 15.33 -20.86 -18.65
N SER A 94 15.07 -20.54 -19.95
CA SER A 94 14.50 -21.31 -21.07
C SER A 94 12.98 -21.52 -21.21
N GLY A 95 12.41 -20.91 -22.27
CA GLY A 95 11.76 -21.66 -23.38
C GLY A 95 10.22 -21.77 -23.46
N ILE A 96 9.63 -20.91 -24.31
CA ILE A 96 8.58 -21.18 -25.33
C ILE A 96 7.07 -21.42 -24.95
N THR A 97 6.25 -20.53 -25.56
CA THR A 97 4.83 -20.48 -26.05
C THR A 97 3.57 -20.60 -25.18
N ASP A 98 2.66 -19.63 -25.44
CA ASP A 98 1.18 -19.60 -25.63
C ASP A 98 0.28 -20.40 -24.68
N THR A 99 -0.84 -19.91 -24.14
CA THR A 99 -2.03 -19.36 -24.83
C THR A 99 -3.00 -18.72 -23.80
N ASP A 100 -3.89 -17.86 -24.29
CA ASP A 100 -5.05 -17.18 -23.66
C ASP A 100 -5.84 -17.90 -22.54
N ALA A 101 -6.27 -17.14 -21.52
CA ALA A 101 -7.54 -17.37 -20.81
C ALA A 101 -8.02 -16.10 -20.07
N GLY A 102 -9.24 -15.65 -20.40
CA GLY A 102 -9.81 -14.37 -20.00
C GLY A 102 -10.14 -14.16 -18.52
N GLY A 103 -10.14 -12.88 -18.14
CA GLY A 103 -10.73 -12.39 -16.89
C GLY A 103 -11.43 -11.05 -17.12
N LYS A 104 -12.76 -11.02 -16.96
CA LYS A 104 -13.56 -9.79 -17.09
C LYS A 104 -13.12 -8.78 -16.01
N LYS A 105 -12.57 -7.65 -16.42
CA LYS A 105 -12.22 -6.53 -15.52
C LYS A 105 -13.50 -5.87 -15.01
N ARG A 106 -13.56 -5.59 -13.70
CA ARG A 106 -14.65 -4.78 -13.12
C ARG A 106 -14.58 -3.37 -13.71
N ALA A 107 -15.60 -2.96 -14.45
CA ALA A 107 -15.74 -1.61 -14.98
C ALA A 107 -16.76 -0.80 -14.16
N ARG A 108 -16.55 0.51 -14.08
CA ARG A 108 -17.48 1.47 -13.46
C ARG A 108 -18.63 1.76 -14.43
N CYS A 109 -19.85 1.92 -13.91
CA CYS A 109 -21.02 2.32 -14.71
C CYS A 109 -20.76 3.69 -15.36
N GLN A 110 -21.01 3.80 -16.67
CA GLN A 110 -20.74 5.02 -17.46
C GLN A 110 -21.65 6.21 -17.11
N LEU A 111 -22.74 5.97 -16.36
CA LEU A 111 -23.69 6.99 -15.94
C LEU A 111 -23.41 7.55 -14.52
N CYS A 112 -22.47 6.96 -13.77
CA CYS A 112 -22.17 7.40 -12.40
C CYS A 112 -21.07 8.47 -12.39
N VAL A 113 -21.42 9.69 -11.97
CA VAL A 113 -20.48 10.80 -11.76
C VAL A 113 -19.49 10.47 -10.63
N SER A 114 -18.26 10.97 -10.75
CA SER A 114 -17.08 10.54 -9.98
C SER A 114 -17.11 10.75 -8.45
N SER A 115 -18.18 11.31 -7.87
CA SER A 115 -18.26 11.57 -6.42
C SER A 115 -18.63 10.34 -5.59
N ASP A 116 -19.21 9.29 -6.19
CA ASP A 116 -19.80 8.20 -5.44
C ASP A 116 -18.95 6.92 -5.52
N ASN A 117 -18.56 6.40 -4.35
CA ASN A 117 -17.70 5.23 -4.16
C ASN A 117 -18.45 3.87 -4.23
N LYS A 118 -19.65 3.86 -4.81
CA LYS A 118 -20.46 2.65 -4.98
C LYS A 118 -19.88 1.76 -6.09
N THR A 119 -19.20 0.69 -5.68
CA THR A 119 -18.71 -0.36 -6.59
C THR A 119 -19.56 -1.59 -6.36
N SER A 120 -20.63 -1.78 -7.14
CA SER A 120 -21.51 -2.94 -6.96
C SER A 120 -20.94 -4.16 -7.68
N SER A 121 -20.75 -5.25 -6.93
CA SER A 121 -20.56 -6.60 -7.45
C SER A 121 -21.86 -7.39 -7.31
N GLN A 122 -22.75 -7.17 -8.29
CA GLN A 122 -23.70 -8.14 -8.85
C GLN A 122 -24.82 -8.74 -7.95
N TYR A 123 -26.03 -8.78 -8.55
CA TYR A 123 -27.25 -9.56 -8.24
C TYR A 123 -28.25 -9.01 -7.20
N TYR A 124 -29.31 -8.35 -7.66
CA TYR A 124 -30.60 -8.99 -7.99
C TYR A 124 -31.44 -8.06 -8.88
N ARG A 125 -32.32 -8.69 -9.65
CA ARG A 125 -33.15 -8.20 -10.75
C ARG A 125 -34.41 -7.52 -10.23
N THR A 126 -34.71 -6.28 -10.65
CA THR A 126 -36.08 -5.82 -11.05
C THR A 126 -36.10 -4.35 -11.49
N THR A 127 -36.56 -4.15 -12.73
CA THR A 127 -37.48 -3.11 -13.22
C THR A 127 -37.27 -1.63 -12.85
N ASN A 128 -36.98 -0.83 -13.88
CA ASN A 128 -37.29 0.58 -14.06
C ASN A 128 -36.89 1.56 -12.95
N CYS A 129 -35.74 2.23 -13.14
CA CYS A 129 -35.49 3.54 -12.55
C CYS A 129 -36.40 4.59 -13.22
N ALA A 130 -37.66 4.66 -12.81
CA ALA A 130 -38.46 5.87 -12.93
C ALA A 130 -38.20 6.70 -11.66
N SER A 131 -37.45 7.79 -11.80
CA SER A 131 -37.21 8.76 -10.74
C SER A 131 -38.54 9.39 -10.27
N PRO A 132 -38.75 9.64 -8.97
CA PRO A 132 -39.75 10.60 -8.53
C PRO A 132 -39.19 12.01 -8.78
N MET A 133 -39.81 12.74 -9.71
CA MET A 133 -39.66 14.18 -9.85
C MET A 133 -40.15 14.85 -8.55
N GLY A 134 -39.23 15.30 -7.71
CA GLY A 134 -39.51 16.36 -6.74
C GLY A 134 -39.39 17.69 -7.47
N GLN A 135 -40.52 18.36 -7.70
CA GLN A 135 -40.60 19.67 -8.34
C GLN A 135 -39.85 20.74 -7.52
N TYR A 136 -38.98 21.47 -8.20
CA TYR A 136 -38.44 22.76 -7.78
C TYR A 136 -39.22 23.81 -8.57
N ASP A 137 -40.17 24.49 -7.93
CA ASP A 137 -40.92 25.61 -8.51
C ASP A 137 -40.30 26.92 -8.02
N PRO A 138 -39.79 27.79 -8.93
CA PRO A 138 -39.29 29.09 -8.58
C PRO A 138 -40.18 30.18 -9.17
N GLU A 139 -41.30 30.55 -8.53
CA GLU A 139 -41.89 31.88 -8.76
C GLU A 139 -42.43 32.49 -7.46
N ASP A 140 -41.85 33.64 -7.19
CA ASP A 140 -42.20 34.67 -6.21
C ASP A 140 -43.51 35.35 -6.62
N ASN A 141 -44.47 35.50 -5.69
CA ASN A 141 -45.15 36.77 -5.45
C ASN A 141 -46.16 36.67 -4.30
N GLY A 142 -46.08 37.66 -3.40
CA GLY A 142 -46.72 37.65 -2.10
C GLY A 142 -48.24 37.84 -2.08
N ARG A 143 -48.82 37.47 -0.93
CA ARG A 143 -49.65 38.35 -0.09
C ARG A 143 -50.15 37.58 1.15
N ILE A 144 -49.79 38.15 2.29
CA ILE A 144 -50.49 38.24 3.58
C ILE A 144 -51.93 37.72 3.57
N SER A 145 -52.30 36.85 4.53
CA SER A 145 -53.28 37.15 5.60
C SER A 145 -53.47 35.97 6.57
N LEU A 146 -53.32 36.29 7.86
CA LEU A 146 -53.88 35.64 9.06
C LEU A 146 -55.43 35.55 8.97
N PRO A 147 -56.15 34.79 9.83
CA PRO A 147 -55.85 34.43 11.23
C PRO A 147 -55.64 32.94 11.53
#